data_AF-M0F8K9-F1
#
_entry.id   AF-M0F8K9-F1
#
_cell.length_a   1.000
_cell.length_b   1.000
_cell.length_c   1.000
_cell.angle_alpha   90.00
_cell.angle_beta   90.00
_cell.angle_gamma   90.00
#
_symmetry.space_group_name_H-M   'P 1'
#
loop_
_entity.id
_entity.type
_entity.pdbx_description
1 polymer ?
#
loop_
_entity_poly.entity_id
_entity_poly.type
_entity_poly.pdbx_seq_one_letter_code
_entity_poly.pdbx_strand_id
1 'polypeptide(L)'
;MTTDEPTVRERLKTFGFSDKEADTYIALLGQGEAKASELAQRAGVSKRYVYNVLGSFEDRGLVEVNDHETPTTIRAVDPAVVIRRLSDQLSSLETQLESIHNPDPGEDRRYEVIKSKSTVKKRIASLVRQAENEVNVSVPASLLPDLAPELEAAVDRGVLTLVLANGHGDEAVSESTLKGLGSVVRYWADGGPMLVCVDRRHGLFSPPEFVMGRGSDHQAISFTEDRLSPALVGSFLGNYWPLAEEIYLHEPDELPATYDRFRHAIFAATRYLKRGYTLVAEIELRPADSNEAFETRFGTITDVTQGLVKPTTNSIPIENAFLIDDGTEQLSVGGPGAIVEPYEARRVTLDVVESSGQSVPELIARSDALNR
;
A
#
# COMPACT_ATOMS: atom_id res chain seq x y z
N MET A 1 38.67 -14.91 -13.18
CA MET A 1 39.54 -14.23 -12.20
C MET A 1 39.63 -15.12 -10.98
N THR A 2 40.79 -15.73 -10.73
CA THR A 2 41.06 -16.46 -9.49
C THR A 2 41.11 -15.45 -8.36
N THR A 3 40.07 -15.41 -7.54
CA THR A 3 40.01 -14.53 -6.35
C THR A 3 41.10 -14.98 -5.39
N ASP A 4 42.07 -14.10 -5.13
CA ASP A 4 43.18 -14.40 -4.25
C ASP A 4 42.68 -14.47 -2.80
N GLU A 5 42.89 -15.59 -2.12
CA GLU A 5 42.51 -15.86 -0.72
C GLU A 5 42.92 -14.73 0.27
N PRO A 6 44.10 -14.08 0.11
CA PRO A 6 44.48 -12.89 0.88
C PRO A 6 43.51 -11.71 0.71
N THR A 7 42.93 -11.53 -0.48
CA THR A 7 41.97 -10.46 -0.78
C THR A 7 40.61 -10.74 -0.10
N VAL A 8 40.20 -12.00 0.00
CA VAL A 8 38.98 -12.41 0.72
C VAL A 8 39.15 -12.22 2.22
N ARG A 9 40.30 -12.62 2.77
CA ARG A 9 40.62 -12.45 4.18
C ARG A 9 40.54 -10.98 4.62
N GLU A 10 41.16 -10.07 3.87
CA GLU A 10 41.12 -8.64 4.20
C GLU A 10 39.70 -8.06 4.12
N ARG A 11 38.87 -8.54 3.18
CA ARG A 11 37.45 -8.15 3.13
C ARG A 11 36.67 -8.67 4.33
N LEU A 12 36.86 -9.93 4.75
CA LEU A 12 36.20 -10.46 5.95
C LEU A 12 36.56 -9.65 7.20
N LYS A 13 37.80 -9.15 7.31
CA LYS A 13 38.20 -8.27 8.41
C LYS A 13 37.44 -6.95 8.43
N THR A 14 37.13 -6.38 7.27
CA THR A 14 36.25 -5.18 7.22
C THR A 14 34.82 -5.47 7.69
N PHE A 15 34.40 -6.74 7.69
CA PHE A 15 33.14 -7.23 8.26
C PHE A 15 33.28 -7.79 9.68
N GLY A 16 34.33 -7.40 10.41
CA GLY A 16 34.48 -7.66 11.84
C GLY A 16 35.01 -9.05 12.21
N PHE A 17 35.51 -9.84 11.25
CA PHE A 17 36.23 -11.07 11.56
C PHE A 17 37.65 -10.76 12.07
N SER A 18 38.09 -11.46 13.11
CA SER A 18 39.51 -11.55 13.45
C SER A 18 40.27 -12.38 12.41
N ASP A 19 41.60 -12.25 12.34
CA ASP A 19 42.42 -13.01 11.39
C ASP A 19 42.17 -14.53 11.51
N LYS A 20 42.05 -15.03 12.75
CA LYS A 20 41.82 -16.46 13.03
C LYS A 20 40.39 -16.90 12.69
N GLU A 21 39.39 -16.04 12.84
CA GLU A 21 38.02 -16.35 12.41
C GLU A 21 37.92 -16.40 10.89
N ALA A 22 38.54 -15.44 10.18
CA ALA A 22 38.57 -15.43 8.72
C ALA A 22 39.22 -16.72 8.17
N ASP A 23 40.35 -17.13 8.74
CA ASP A 23 41.03 -18.38 8.37
C ASP A 23 40.17 -19.62 8.63
N THR A 24 39.51 -19.64 9.79
CA THR A 24 38.64 -20.76 10.16
C THR A 24 37.43 -20.85 9.22
N TYR A 25 36.82 -19.72 8.86
CA TYR A 25 35.68 -19.69 7.95
C TYR A 25 36.07 -20.04 6.51
N ILE A 26 37.20 -19.54 6.00
CA ILE A 26 37.70 -19.88 4.65
C ILE A 26 38.05 -21.36 4.56
N ALA A 27 38.70 -21.91 5.59
CA ALA A 27 39.03 -23.35 5.65
C ALA A 27 37.78 -24.24 5.60
N LEU A 28 36.67 -23.81 6.23
CA LEU A 28 35.40 -24.50 6.18
C LEU A 28 34.72 -24.38 4.81
N LEU A 29 34.69 -23.18 4.23
CA LEU A 29 34.14 -22.95 2.89
C LEU A 29 34.82 -23.81 1.82
N GLY A 30 36.13 -24.00 1.93
CA GLY A 30 36.90 -24.89 1.05
C GLY A 30 36.59 -26.38 1.20
N GLN A 31 35.83 -26.79 2.21
CA GLN A 31 35.41 -28.18 2.42
C GLN A 31 33.90 -28.38 2.29
N GLY A 32 33.10 -27.33 2.46
CA GLY A 32 31.64 -27.42 2.54
C GLY A 32 31.17 -27.94 3.89
N GLU A 33 31.69 -29.08 4.34
CA GLU A 33 31.38 -29.68 5.66
C GLU A 33 32.62 -30.32 6.28
N ALA A 34 32.82 -30.16 7.59
CA ALA A 34 33.96 -30.74 8.30
C ALA A 34 33.65 -31.02 9.78
N LYS A 35 34.38 -31.97 10.38
CA LYS A 35 34.38 -32.16 11.83
C LYS A 35 35.17 -31.05 12.52
N ALA A 36 34.79 -30.69 13.74
CA ALA A 36 35.50 -29.67 14.53
C ALA A 36 37.02 -29.93 14.67
N SER A 37 37.43 -31.20 14.73
CA SER A 37 38.84 -31.60 14.77
C SER A 37 39.60 -31.37 13.47
N GLU A 38 38.94 -31.59 12.33
CA GLU A 38 39.53 -31.44 11.00
C GLU A 38 39.63 -29.97 10.64
N LEU A 39 38.59 -29.20 10.98
CA LEU A 39 38.57 -27.75 10.84
C LEU A 39 39.68 -27.09 11.68
N ALA A 40 39.86 -27.51 12.93
CA ALA A 40 40.93 -27.01 13.80
C ALA A 40 42.33 -27.21 13.20
N GLN A 41 42.59 -28.40 12.66
CA GLN A 41 43.88 -28.73 12.05
C GLN A 41 44.16 -27.87 10.82
N ARG A 42 43.16 -27.69 9.94
CA ARG A 42 43.31 -26.92 8.70
C ARG A 42 43.44 -25.42 8.93
N ALA A 43 42.66 -24.88 9.87
CA ALA A 43 42.72 -23.48 10.22
C ALA A 43 43.93 -23.12 11.11
N GLY A 44 44.73 -24.11 11.54
CA GLY A 44 45.90 -23.87 12.40
C GLY A 44 45.53 -23.37 13.81
N VAL A 45 44.37 -23.78 14.32
CA VAL A 45 43.81 -23.33 15.61
C VAL A 45 43.53 -24.52 16.54
N SER A 46 43.29 -24.25 17.82
CA SER A 46 42.92 -25.31 18.77
C SER A 46 41.45 -25.74 18.59
N LYS A 47 41.12 -27.00 18.92
CA LYS A 47 39.71 -27.46 18.93
C LYS A 47 38.83 -26.59 19.82
N ARG A 48 39.35 -26.18 20.99
CA ARG A 48 38.65 -25.26 21.91
C ARG A 48 38.31 -23.93 21.23
N TYR A 49 39.21 -23.41 20.39
CA TYR A 49 38.96 -22.19 19.64
C TYR A 49 37.85 -22.38 18.59
N VAL A 50 37.84 -23.51 17.87
CA VAL A 50 36.76 -23.84 16.92
C VAL A 50 35.40 -23.80 17.63
N TYR A 51 35.24 -24.51 18.75
CA TYR A 51 33.98 -24.49 19.50
C TYR A 51 33.59 -23.09 20.01
N ASN A 52 34.57 -22.25 20.36
CA ASN A 52 34.29 -20.87 20.77
C ASN A 52 33.76 -20.00 19.62
N VAL A 53 34.24 -20.19 18.39
CA VAL A 53 33.83 -19.37 17.23
C VAL A 53 32.60 -19.92 16.52
N LEU A 54 32.25 -21.20 16.72
CA LEU A 54 31.07 -21.80 16.10
C LEU A 54 29.77 -21.11 16.49
N GLY A 55 29.60 -20.75 17.78
CA GLY A 55 28.42 -20.00 18.22
C GLY A 55 28.30 -18.66 17.49
N SER A 56 29.40 -17.92 17.37
CA SER A 56 29.44 -16.66 16.61
C SER A 56 29.14 -16.87 15.12
N PHE A 57 29.62 -17.95 14.51
CA PHE A 57 29.34 -18.24 13.10
C PHE A 57 27.89 -18.65 12.87
N GLU A 58 27.31 -19.41 13.79
CA GLU A 58 25.92 -19.83 13.76
C GLU A 58 24.97 -18.65 13.99
N ASP A 59 25.26 -17.80 14.99
CA ASP A 59 24.52 -16.56 15.26
C ASP A 59 24.53 -15.60 14.06
N ARG A 60 25.62 -15.60 13.29
CA ARG A 60 25.78 -14.82 12.06
C ARG A 60 25.24 -15.52 10.81
N GLY A 61 24.66 -16.72 10.96
CA GLY A 61 24.08 -17.51 9.89
C GLY A 61 25.07 -18.00 8.84
N LEU A 62 26.35 -18.11 9.20
CA LEU A 62 27.45 -18.52 8.33
C LEU A 62 27.62 -20.04 8.25
N VAL A 63 27.21 -20.74 9.29
CA VAL A 63 27.33 -22.20 9.42
C VAL A 63 26.06 -22.81 9.99
N GLU A 64 25.88 -24.10 9.76
CA GLU A 64 24.92 -24.95 10.44
C GLU A 64 25.70 -26.00 11.24
N VAL A 65 25.37 -26.15 12.52
CA VAL A 65 26.03 -27.11 13.41
C VAL A 65 25.10 -28.29 13.63
N ASN A 66 25.55 -29.48 13.24
CA ASN A 66 24.84 -30.73 13.50
C ASN A 66 25.40 -31.37 14.77
N ASP A 67 24.87 -30.96 15.92
CA ASP A 67 25.23 -31.47 17.25
C ASP A 67 24.55 -32.80 17.60
N HIS A 68 23.57 -33.23 16.80
CA HIS A 68 22.86 -34.50 16.93
C HIS A 68 23.68 -35.70 16.39
N GLU A 69 24.72 -35.45 15.60
CA GLU A 69 25.64 -36.48 15.11
C GLU A 69 26.91 -36.54 15.95
N THR A 70 27.38 -37.74 16.27
CA THR A 70 28.67 -37.95 16.95
C THR A 70 29.67 -38.58 15.99
N PRO A 71 30.74 -37.87 15.57
CA PRO A 71 31.16 -36.55 16.03
C PRO A 71 30.43 -35.39 15.33
N THR A 72 30.24 -34.28 16.05
CA THR A 72 29.61 -33.04 15.55
C THR A 72 30.21 -32.59 14.21
N THR A 73 29.36 -32.40 13.20
CA THR A 73 29.75 -31.83 11.91
C THR A 73 29.30 -30.38 11.80
N ILE A 74 30.07 -29.59 11.07
CA ILE A 74 29.81 -28.18 10.82
C ILE A 74 29.75 -28.00 9.32
N ARG A 75 28.65 -27.45 8.82
CA ARG A 75 28.42 -27.19 7.41
C ARG A 75 28.47 -25.69 7.14
N ALA A 76 29.24 -25.26 6.15
CA ALA A 76 29.17 -23.88 5.67
C ALA A 76 27.85 -23.64 4.94
N VAL A 77 27.19 -22.54 5.25
CA VAL A 77 26.05 -22.07 4.47
C VAL A 77 26.56 -21.56 3.13
N ASP A 78 25.80 -21.80 2.06
CA ASP A 78 26.16 -21.36 0.71
C ASP A 78 26.47 -19.84 0.69
N PRO A 79 27.63 -19.41 0.16
CA PRO A 79 27.99 -17.99 0.12
C PRO A 79 26.94 -17.09 -0.50
N ALA A 80 26.20 -17.54 -1.52
CA ALA A 80 25.13 -16.75 -2.13
C ALA A 80 23.97 -16.51 -1.15
N VAL A 81 23.65 -17.50 -0.31
CA VAL A 81 22.64 -17.38 0.75
C VAL A 81 23.13 -16.47 1.87
N VAL A 82 24.39 -16.59 2.27
CA VAL A 82 25.02 -15.70 3.27
C VAL A 82 25.00 -14.25 2.78
N ILE A 83 25.42 -14.00 1.54
CA ILE A 83 25.42 -12.65 0.95
C ILE A 83 24.00 -12.09 0.87
N ARG A 84 23.02 -12.89 0.43
CA ARG A 84 21.61 -12.44 0.39
C ARG A 84 21.12 -12.03 1.78
N ARG A 85 21.34 -12.85 2.81
CA ARG A 85 20.95 -12.52 4.20
C ARG A 85 21.62 -11.25 4.71
N LEU A 86 22.92 -11.09 4.44
CA LEU A 86 23.66 -9.88 4.83
C LEU A 86 23.15 -8.64 4.09
N SER A 87 22.80 -8.76 2.81
CA SER A 87 22.17 -7.68 2.04
C SER A 87 20.79 -7.32 2.61
N ASP A 88 19.95 -8.30 2.95
CA ASP A 88 18.65 -8.06 3.57
C ASP A 88 18.79 -7.36 4.93
N GLN A 89 19.75 -7.80 5.76
CA GLN A 89 20.07 -7.16 7.03
C GLN A 89 20.60 -5.74 6.85
N LEU A 90 21.46 -5.50 5.85
CA LEU A 90 21.95 -4.16 5.52
C LEU A 90 20.84 -3.26 5.02
N SER A 91 19.91 -3.75 4.19
CA SER A 91 18.74 -2.97 3.73
C SER A 91 17.77 -2.69 4.89
N SER A 92 17.58 -3.64 5.81
CA SER A 92 16.79 -3.41 7.02
C SER A 92 17.47 -2.39 7.94
N LEU A 93 18.78 -2.47 8.11
CA LEU A 93 19.56 -1.53 8.92
C LEU A 93 19.60 -0.16 8.25
N GLU A 94 19.72 -0.08 6.93
CA GLU A 94 19.58 1.14 6.15
C GLU A 94 18.20 1.75 6.40
N THR A 95 17.12 0.96 6.34
CA THR A 95 15.76 1.44 6.67
C THR A 95 15.67 1.96 8.11
N GLN A 96 16.27 1.26 9.08
CA GLN A 96 16.28 1.68 10.49
C GLN A 96 17.14 2.93 10.74
N LEU A 97 18.31 3.01 10.12
CA LEU A 97 19.22 4.15 10.21
C LEU A 97 18.66 5.34 9.45
N GLU A 98 18.02 5.13 8.31
CA GLU A 98 17.22 6.13 7.62
C GLU A 98 16.09 6.58 8.55
N SER A 99 15.41 5.68 9.25
CA SER A 99 14.42 6.04 10.28
C SER A 99 15.01 6.74 11.51
N ILE A 100 16.32 6.68 11.78
CA ILE A 100 16.97 7.41 12.89
C ILE A 100 17.56 8.75 12.40
N HIS A 101 18.09 8.78 11.18
CA HIS A 101 18.72 9.94 10.53
C HIS A 101 17.67 10.87 9.92
N ASN A 102 16.66 10.28 9.28
CA ASN A 102 15.37 10.85 8.95
C ASN A 102 14.32 10.16 9.82
N PRO A 103 14.23 10.51 11.12
CA PRO A 103 13.05 10.16 11.91
C PRO A 103 11.83 10.44 11.06
N ASP A 104 11.01 9.40 10.85
CA ASP A 104 9.71 9.56 10.26
C ASP A 104 9.08 10.75 11.00
N PRO A 105 8.68 11.84 10.32
CA PRO A 105 8.16 13.03 10.98
C PRO A 105 6.74 12.74 11.50
N GLY A 106 6.62 11.75 12.37
CA GLY A 106 5.43 11.34 13.08
C GLY A 106 5.59 11.70 14.55
N GLU A 107 5.49 13.00 14.84
CA GLU A 107 4.73 13.59 15.96
C GLU A 107 4.94 15.11 16.05
N ASP A 108 6.11 15.63 15.64
CA ASP A 108 6.48 17.04 15.94
C ASP A 108 6.67 17.97 14.73
N ARG A 109 6.53 17.49 13.49
CA ARG A 109 6.50 18.36 12.29
C ARG A 109 5.26 18.11 11.45
N ARG A 110 4.17 18.79 11.81
CA ARG A 110 2.92 18.85 11.04
C ARG A 110 3.11 19.28 9.58
N TYR A 111 4.22 19.94 9.25
CA TYR A 111 4.52 20.47 7.92
C TYR A 111 6.00 20.27 7.59
N GLU A 112 6.28 19.78 6.39
CA GLU A 112 7.61 19.63 5.81
C GLU A 112 7.66 20.29 4.43
N VAL A 113 8.72 21.05 4.19
CA VAL A 113 9.00 21.66 2.89
C VAL A 113 10.00 20.81 2.14
N ILE A 114 9.57 20.22 1.02
CA ILE A 114 10.39 19.37 0.16
C ILE A 114 10.83 20.17 -1.08
N LYS A 115 12.14 20.31 -1.25
CA LYS A 115 12.76 21.13 -2.31
C LYS A 115 13.18 20.35 -3.55
N SER A 116 13.24 19.02 -3.48
CA SER A 116 13.68 18.17 -4.60
C SER A 116 12.56 17.30 -5.13
N LYS A 117 12.42 17.24 -6.46
CA LYS A 117 11.51 16.32 -7.16
C LYS A 117 11.79 14.86 -6.81
N SER A 118 13.07 14.47 -6.67
CA SER A 118 13.44 13.10 -6.31
C SER A 118 12.97 12.73 -4.91
N THR A 119 13.01 13.68 -3.97
CA THR A 119 12.51 13.48 -2.60
C THR A 119 10.98 13.43 -2.57
N VAL A 120 10.29 14.27 -3.35
CA VAL A 120 8.84 14.19 -3.51
C VAL A 120 8.42 12.83 -4.04
N LYS A 121 9.06 12.33 -5.11
CA LYS A 121 8.80 11.00 -5.66
C LYS A 121 8.96 9.91 -4.60
N LYS A 122 10.11 9.87 -3.90
CA LYS A 122 10.37 8.89 -2.84
C LYS A 122 9.32 8.96 -1.73
N ARG A 123 8.89 10.17 -1.34
CA ARG A 123 7.85 10.38 -0.34
C ARG A 123 6.50 9.82 -0.81
N ILE A 124 6.08 10.11 -2.03
CA ILE A 124 4.82 9.58 -2.60
C ILE A 124 4.87 8.06 -2.63
N ALA A 125 5.94 7.46 -3.17
CA ALA A 125 6.10 6.01 -3.23
C ALA A 125 6.04 5.37 -1.82
N SER A 126 6.70 5.98 -0.83
CA SER A 126 6.65 5.52 0.56
C SER A 126 5.24 5.56 1.13
N LEU A 127 4.51 6.66 0.93
CA LEU A 127 3.13 6.81 1.42
C LEU A 127 2.20 5.81 0.76
N VAL A 128 2.27 5.63 -0.56
CA VAL A 128 1.43 4.65 -1.29
C VAL A 128 1.74 3.21 -0.86
N ARG A 129 3.01 2.90 -0.59
CA ARG A 129 3.41 1.58 -0.08
C ARG A 129 2.79 1.27 1.29
N GLN A 130 2.62 2.28 2.13
CA GLN A 130 2.06 2.17 3.48
C GLN A 130 0.53 2.34 3.52
N ALA A 131 -0.11 2.65 2.38
CA ALA A 131 -1.54 2.91 2.34
C ALA A 131 -2.37 1.67 2.71
N GLU A 132 -3.38 1.89 3.55
CA GLU A 132 -4.27 0.85 4.05
C GLU A 132 -5.71 0.98 3.52
N ASN A 133 -6.17 2.19 3.20
CA ASN A 133 -7.57 2.45 2.86
C ASN A 133 -7.70 3.15 1.51
N GLU A 134 -7.12 4.34 1.36
CA GLU A 134 -7.40 5.20 0.21
C GLU A 134 -6.19 6.02 -0.22
N VAL A 135 -5.99 6.12 -1.53
CA VAL A 135 -4.94 6.91 -2.17
C VAL A 135 -5.58 7.79 -3.24
N ASN A 136 -5.44 9.11 -3.09
CA ASN A 136 -5.82 10.10 -4.09
C ASN A 136 -4.54 10.74 -4.62
N VAL A 137 -4.25 10.60 -5.91
CA VAL A 137 -3.00 11.06 -6.51
C VAL A 137 -3.31 11.85 -7.78
N SER A 138 -2.98 13.12 -7.80
CA SER A 138 -2.90 13.99 -8.97
C SER A 138 -1.44 14.29 -9.23
N VAL A 139 -0.87 13.77 -10.32
CA VAL A 139 0.55 13.95 -10.67
C VAL A 139 0.74 14.05 -12.18
N PRO A 140 1.82 14.69 -12.65
CA PRO A 140 2.14 14.64 -14.07
C PRO A 140 2.31 13.20 -14.52
N ALA A 141 1.82 12.89 -15.73
CA ALA A 141 1.89 11.55 -16.28
C ALA A 141 3.32 11.01 -16.39
N SER A 142 4.32 11.89 -16.57
CA SER A 142 5.74 11.52 -16.59
C SER A 142 6.26 10.95 -15.27
N LEU A 143 5.57 11.17 -14.14
CA LEU A 143 5.93 10.60 -12.83
C LEU A 143 5.31 9.22 -12.58
N LEU A 144 4.29 8.82 -13.35
CA LEU A 144 3.55 7.58 -13.11
C LEU A 144 4.34 6.30 -13.36
N PRO A 145 5.20 6.16 -14.40
CA PRO A 145 6.03 4.97 -14.58
C PRO A 145 6.91 4.66 -13.35
N ASP A 146 7.28 5.74 -12.67
CA ASP A 146 8.15 5.78 -11.51
C ASP A 146 7.44 5.45 -10.19
N LEU A 147 6.10 5.49 -10.18
CA LEU A 147 5.21 5.16 -9.06
C LEU A 147 4.39 3.89 -9.32
N ALA A 148 4.45 3.35 -10.54
CA ALA A 148 3.64 2.22 -10.99
C ALA A 148 3.75 0.99 -10.07
N PRO A 149 4.94 0.54 -9.65
CA PRO A 149 5.05 -0.64 -8.79
C PRO A 149 4.30 -0.49 -7.46
N GLU A 150 4.37 0.68 -6.83
CA GLU A 150 3.68 0.95 -5.57
C GLU A 150 2.17 1.11 -5.76
N LEU A 151 1.74 1.73 -6.85
CA LEU A 151 0.33 1.93 -7.17
C LEU A 151 -0.38 0.62 -7.52
N GLU A 152 0.21 -0.21 -8.38
CA GLU A 152 -0.28 -1.53 -8.73
C GLU A 152 -0.39 -2.41 -7.47
N ALA A 153 0.66 -2.44 -6.66
CA ALA A 153 0.64 -3.17 -5.40
C ALA A 153 -0.42 -2.65 -4.41
N ALA A 154 -0.79 -1.37 -4.46
CA ALA A 154 -1.87 -0.83 -3.63
C ALA A 154 -3.25 -1.29 -4.13
N VAL A 155 -3.47 -1.31 -5.45
CA VAL A 155 -4.68 -1.90 -6.06
C VAL A 155 -4.83 -3.36 -5.65
N ASP A 156 -3.76 -4.16 -5.76
CA ASP A 156 -3.76 -5.59 -5.41
C ASP A 156 -4.08 -5.85 -3.93
N ARG A 157 -3.79 -4.89 -3.04
CA ARG A 157 -4.15 -4.95 -1.61
C ARG A 157 -5.59 -4.52 -1.31
N GLY A 158 -6.37 -4.11 -2.32
CA GLY A 158 -7.73 -3.59 -2.14
C GLY A 158 -7.81 -2.14 -1.68
N VAL A 159 -6.71 -1.37 -1.78
CA VAL A 159 -6.70 0.06 -1.47
C VAL A 159 -7.42 0.83 -2.59
N LEU A 160 -8.40 1.67 -2.24
CA LEU A 160 -9.10 2.50 -3.21
C LEU A 160 -8.15 3.58 -3.75
N THR A 161 -7.74 3.46 -5.00
CA THR A 161 -6.75 4.32 -5.64
C THR A 161 -7.38 5.15 -6.75
N LEU A 162 -7.47 6.45 -6.55
CA LEU A 162 -7.96 7.43 -7.52
C LEU A 162 -6.76 8.18 -8.09
N VAL A 163 -6.38 7.84 -9.33
CA VAL A 163 -5.20 8.39 -10.01
C VAL A 163 -5.63 9.36 -11.10
N LEU A 164 -5.18 10.60 -10.98
CA LEU A 164 -5.34 11.65 -11.96
C LEU A 164 -3.96 11.95 -12.59
N ALA A 165 -3.81 11.53 -13.83
CA ALA A 165 -2.65 11.81 -14.65
C ALA A 165 -2.81 13.19 -15.33
N ASN A 166 -1.95 14.14 -14.98
CA ASN A 166 -1.95 15.47 -15.60
C ASN A 166 -1.00 15.48 -16.81
N GLY A 167 -1.49 15.99 -17.94
CA GLY A 167 -0.70 16.28 -19.14
C GLY A 167 -0.08 17.68 -19.10
N HIS A 168 0.89 17.92 -19.97
CA HIS A 168 1.48 19.25 -20.22
C HIS A 168 1.45 19.57 -21.72
N GLY A 169 0.26 19.80 -22.28
CA GLY A 169 0.09 20.08 -23.71
C GLY A 169 0.29 18.83 -24.58
N ASP A 170 1.16 18.91 -25.59
CA ASP A 170 1.37 17.86 -26.63
C ASP A 170 2.12 16.59 -26.13
N GLU A 171 2.28 16.39 -24.82
CA GLU A 171 2.84 15.14 -24.29
C GLU A 171 1.86 13.99 -24.55
N ALA A 172 2.16 13.18 -25.58
CA ALA A 172 1.42 11.97 -25.89
C ALA A 172 1.65 10.93 -24.79
N VAL A 173 0.73 10.86 -23.83
CA VAL A 173 0.67 9.80 -22.83
C VAL A 173 -0.13 8.65 -23.42
N SER A 174 0.49 7.47 -23.50
CA SER A 174 -0.18 6.28 -23.99
C SER A 174 -1.17 5.78 -22.93
N GLU A 175 -2.46 5.71 -23.24
CA GLU A 175 -3.47 5.14 -22.34
C GLU A 175 -3.07 3.76 -21.79
N SER A 176 -2.43 2.91 -22.60
CA SER A 176 -1.99 1.59 -22.15
C SER A 176 -0.95 1.64 -21.02
N THR A 177 -0.18 2.72 -20.89
CA THR A 177 0.78 2.90 -19.79
C THR A 177 0.13 3.34 -18.49
N LEU A 178 -1.13 3.79 -18.54
CA LEU A 178 -1.90 4.23 -17.38
C LEU A 178 -2.85 3.15 -16.83
N LYS A 179 -3.10 2.09 -17.61
CA LYS A 179 -4.01 1.01 -17.20
C LYS A 179 -3.44 0.24 -16.01
N GLY A 180 -4.30 -0.08 -15.05
CA GLY A 180 -3.93 -0.85 -13.86
C GLY A 180 -3.25 -0.03 -12.75
N LEU A 181 -2.88 1.23 -13.00
CA LEU A 181 -2.23 2.08 -11.99
C LEU A 181 -3.18 2.58 -10.89
N GLY A 182 -4.46 2.24 -10.94
CA GLY A 182 -5.41 2.62 -9.91
C GLY A 182 -6.77 1.94 -10.10
N SER A 183 -7.58 1.98 -9.04
CA SER A 183 -8.99 1.58 -9.06
C SER A 183 -9.78 2.39 -10.09
N VAL A 184 -9.47 3.69 -10.18
CA VAL A 184 -9.89 4.57 -11.28
C VAL A 184 -8.69 5.38 -11.72
N VAL A 185 -8.45 5.43 -13.03
CA VAL A 185 -7.42 6.29 -13.61
C VAL A 185 -8.08 7.25 -14.57
N ARG A 186 -7.85 8.54 -14.33
CA ARG A 186 -8.30 9.63 -15.18
C ARG A 186 -7.11 10.40 -15.75
N TYR A 187 -7.30 10.95 -16.94
CA TYR A 187 -6.32 11.82 -17.58
C TYR A 187 -6.92 13.20 -17.81
N TRP A 188 -6.14 14.22 -17.52
CA TRP A 188 -6.49 15.60 -17.82
C TRP A 188 -5.34 16.26 -18.58
N ALA A 189 -5.59 16.63 -19.84
CA ALA A 189 -4.56 17.16 -20.74
C ALA A 189 -4.05 18.54 -20.30
N ASP A 190 -4.92 19.31 -19.66
CA ASP A 190 -4.56 20.59 -19.07
C ASP A 190 -3.82 20.33 -17.76
N GLY A 191 -2.65 20.96 -17.58
CA GLY A 191 -1.84 20.75 -16.40
C GLY A 191 -2.58 21.05 -15.10
N GLY A 192 -2.26 20.30 -14.05
CA GLY A 192 -2.84 20.45 -12.72
C GLY A 192 -1.77 20.44 -11.62
N PRO A 193 -2.13 20.87 -10.39
CA PRO A 193 -1.22 20.76 -9.27
C PRO A 193 -0.94 19.30 -8.93
N MET A 194 0.22 19.05 -8.35
CA MET A 194 0.50 17.77 -7.70
C MET A 194 -0.22 17.74 -6.36
N LEU A 195 -1.17 16.83 -6.21
CA LEU A 195 -1.94 16.61 -4.99
C LEU A 195 -1.84 15.14 -4.64
N VAL A 196 -1.38 14.81 -3.45
CA VAL A 196 -1.40 13.44 -2.95
C VAL A 196 -2.04 13.42 -1.59
N CYS A 197 -3.01 12.54 -1.39
CA CYS A 197 -3.61 12.26 -0.10
C CYS A 197 -3.68 10.76 0.13
N VAL A 198 -3.10 10.29 1.24
CA VAL A 198 -3.12 8.87 1.64
C VAL A 198 -3.81 8.74 3.00
N ASP A 199 -4.78 7.83 3.05
CA ASP A 199 -5.57 7.47 4.24
C ASP A 199 -6.23 8.66 4.95
N ARG A 200 -6.47 9.75 4.22
CA ARG A 200 -6.98 11.03 4.74
C ARG A 200 -6.17 11.59 5.91
N ARG A 201 -4.90 11.19 6.03
CA ARG A 201 -3.98 11.57 7.11
C ARG A 201 -2.76 12.30 6.59
N HIS A 202 -2.22 11.82 5.48
CA HIS A 202 -1.00 12.33 4.87
C HIS A 202 -1.32 13.10 3.59
N GLY A 203 -0.95 14.37 3.57
CA GLY A 203 -1.09 15.25 2.42
C GLY A 203 0.25 15.65 1.83
N LEU A 204 0.28 15.82 0.51
CA LEU A 204 1.34 16.50 -0.21
C LEU A 204 0.72 17.39 -1.27
N PHE A 205 1.13 18.66 -1.28
CA PHE A 205 0.72 19.65 -2.25
C PHE A 205 1.95 20.24 -2.92
N SER A 206 1.94 20.32 -4.24
CA SER A 206 2.95 21.05 -5.00
C SER A 206 2.30 21.77 -6.19
N PRO A 207 2.59 23.07 -6.37
CA PRO A 207 2.08 23.82 -7.51
C PRO A 207 2.71 23.30 -8.83
N PRO A 208 2.04 23.46 -9.98
CA PRO A 208 2.51 22.95 -11.27
C PRO A 208 3.93 23.44 -11.66
N GLU A 209 4.28 24.66 -11.28
CA GLU A 209 5.55 25.33 -11.61
C GLU A 209 6.77 24.63 -11.00
N PHE A 210 6.60 24.04 -9.80
CA PHE A 210 7.63 23.24 -9.14
C PHE A 210 8.01 22.02 -9.98
N VAL A 211 7.00 21.40 -10.60
CA VAL A 211 7.16 20.16 -11.36
C VAL A 211 7.69 20.43 -12.77
N MET A 212 7.36 21.58 -13.35
CA MET A 212 7.89 22.05 -14.64
C MET A 212 9.31 22.65 -14.54
N GLY A 213 9.84 22.85 -13.32
CA GLY A 213 11.19 23.40 -13.11
C GLY A 213 11.34 24.87 -13.50
N ARG A 214 10.23 25.63 -13.52
CA ARG A 214 10.22 27.07 -13.85
C ARG A 214 10.18 27.89 -12.56
N GLY A 215 11.28 28.59 -12.25
CA GLY A 215 11.38 29.52 -11.11
C GLY A 215 11.94 28.89 -9.83
N SER A 216 12.79 29.62 -9.11
CA SER A 216 13.71 29.11 -8.10
C SER A 216 13.20 29.03 -6.66
N ASP A 217 11.92 29.32 -6.38
CA ASP A 217 11.41 29.39 -4.99
C ASP A 217 10.14 28.56 -4.70
N HIS A 218 9.61 27.81 -5.66
CA HIS A 218 8.43 26.97 -5.42
C HIS A 218 8.83 25.69 -4.68
N GLN A 219 7.99 25.23 -3.75
CA GLN A 219 8.30 24.11 -2.85
C GLN A 219 7.08 23.19 -2.72
N ALA A 220 7.32 21.89 -2.65
CA ALA A 220 6.28 20.95 -2.26
C ALA A 220 6.11 20.99 -0.73
N ILE A 221 4.87 20.98 -0.26
CA ILE A 221 4.55 20.95 1.16
C ILE A 221 3.94 19.59 1.45
N SER A 222 4.57 18.83 2.34
CA SER A 222 4.00 17.62 2.92
C SER A 222 3.49 17.92 4.32
N PHE A 223 2.38 17.32 4.70
CA PHE A 223 1.80 17.47 6.03
C PHE A 223 1.13 16.18 6.49
N THR A 224 1.07 16.00 7.81
CA THR A 224 0.35 14.90 8.45
C THR A 224 -0.63 15.52 9.43
N GLU A 225 -1.87 15.71 9.00
CA GLU A 225 -2.88 16.44 9.76
C GLU A 225 -4.29 16.00 9.34
N ASP A 226 -5.07 15.56 10.33
CA ASP A 226 -6.42 15.00 10.12
C ASP A 226 -7.44 16.06 9.69
N ARG A 227 -7.15 17.34 9.90
CA ARG A 227 -8.03 18.46 9.53
C ARG A 227 -7.77 19.02 8.14
N LEU A 228 -6.54 18.96 7.66
CA LEU A 228 -6.17 19.51 6.35
C LEU A 228 -6.29 18.49 5.22
N SER A 229 -6.01 17.21 5.52
CA SER A 229 -6.10 16.13 4.53
C SER A 229 -7.51 15.98 3.92
N PRO A 230 -8.62 16.09 4.69
CA PRO A 230 -9.96 16.09 4.12
C PRO A 230 -10.23 17.26 3.17
N ALA A 231 -9.70 18.46 3.46
CA ALA A 231 -9.83 19.61 2.57
C ALA A 231 -9.09 19.40 1.24
N LEU A 232 -7.92 18.72 1.28
CA LEU A 232 -7.17 18.34 0.09
C LEU A 232 -7.94 17.32 -0.76
N VAL A 233 -8.56 16.32 -0.14
CA VAL A 233 -9.44 15.35 -0.82
C VAL A 233 -10.66 16.04 -1.43
N GLY A 234 -11.29 16.96 -0.69
CA GLY A 234 -12.41 17.76 -1.21
C GLY A 234 -12.01 18.60 -2.43
N SER A 235 -10.83 19.22 -2.41
CA SER A 235 -10.28 19.95 -3.56
C SER A 235 -9.98 19.01 -4.73
N PHE A 236 -9.38 17.84 -4.49
CA PHE A 236 -9.14 16.83 -5.51
C PHE A 236 -10.44 16.39 -6.20
N LEU A 237 -11.44 15.95 -5.42
CA LEU A 237 -12.71 15.44 -5.92
C LEU A 237 -13.61 16.52 -6.53
N GLY A 238 -13.51 17.77 -6.06
CA GLY A 238 -14.36 18.86 -6.54
C GLY A 238 -13.81 19.65 -7.71
N ASN A 239 -12.49 19.89 -7.74
CA ASN A 239 -11.91 20.85 -8.67
C ASN A 239 -11.20 20.19 -9.85
N TYR A 240 -10.71 18.96 -9.69
CA TYR A 240 -9.82 18.33 -10.68
C TYR A 240 -10.37 17.01 -11.21
N TRP A 241 -10.81 16.12 -10.31
CA TRP A 241 -11.36 14.82 -10.68
C TRP A 241 -12.51 14.88 -11.71
N PRO A 242 -13.49 15.80 -11.60
CA PRO A 242 -14.63 15.85 -12.52
C PRO A 242 -14.27 16.34 -13.93
N LEU A 243 -13.20 17.14 -14.04
CA LEU A 243 -12.74 17.72 -15.30
C LEU A 243 -12.02 16.71 -16.20
N ALA A 244 -11.53 15.62 -15.61
CA ALA A 244 -10.69 14.64 -16.28
C ALA A 244 -11.50 13.57 -17.05
N GLU A 245 -10.86 12.99 -18.07
CA GLU A 245 -11.38 11.85 -18.83
C GLU A 245 -11.10 10.54 -18.10
N GLU A 246 -12.08 9.63 -18.06
CA GLU A 246 -11.92 8.29 -17.45
C GLU A 246 -11.23 7.36 -18.44
N ILE A 247 -10.00 6.95 -18.13
CA ILE A 247 -9.15 6.11 -18.98
C ILE A 247 -9.23 4.64 -18.59
N TYR A 248 -9.32 4.38 -17.28
CA TYR A 248 -9.36 3.03 -16.74
C TYR A 248 -10.25 2.97 -15.51
N LEU A 249 -11.00 1.88 -15.42
CA LEU A 249 -11.82 1.51 -14.29
C LEU A 249 -11.51 0.04 -13.98
N HIS A 250 -11.02 -0.21 -12.77
CA HIS A 250 -10.72 -1.57 -12.33
C HIS A 250 -12.02 -2.37 -12.13
N GLU A 251 -11.97 -3.64 -12.53
CA GLU A 251 -13.10 -4.57 -12.35
C GLU A 251 -13.44 -4.72 -10.85
N PRO A 252 -14.71 -4.91 -10.50
CA PRO A 252 -15.12 -5.09 -9.12
C PRO A 252 -14.70 -6.45 -8.60
N ASP A 253 -14.42 -6.50 -7.31
CA ASP A 253 -14.24 -7.74 -6.57
C ASP A 253 -15.56 -8.55 -6.56
N GLU A 254 -15.45 -9.86 -6.36
CA GLU A 254 -16.61 -10.74 -6.27
C GLU A 254 -17.49 -10.38 -5.06
N LEU A 255 -18.81 -10.52 -5.23
CA LEU A 255 -19.80 -10.40 -4.17
C LEU A 255 -20.29 -11.81 -3.76
N PRO A 256 -20.68 -12.03 -2.49
CA PRO A 256 -20.89 -11.02 -1.43
C PRO A 256 -19.58 -10.51 -0.80
N ALA A 257 -19.55 -9.22 -0.46
CA ALA A 257 -18.41 -8.59 0.19
C ALA A 257 -18.84 -7.53 1.21
N THR A 258 -18.07 -7.41 2.30
CA THR A 258 -18.31 -6.43 3.37
C THR A 258 -17.25 -5.34 3.37
N TYR A 259 -17.71 -4.10 3.54
CA TYR A 259 -16.91 -2.89 3.50
C TYR A 259 -17.09 -2.10 4.80
N ASP A 260 -16.01 -1.87 5.53
CA ASP A 260 -15.98 -0.99 6.70
C ASP A 260 -15.71 0.49 6.33
N ARG A 261 -15.51 0.75 5.03
CA ARG A 261 -15.33 2.08 4.46
C ARG A 261 -16.45 2.36 3.47
N PHE A 262 -17.33 3.28 3.82
CA PHE A 262 -18.52 3.58 3.01
C PHE A 262 -18.21 3.92 1.55
N ARG A 263 -17.12 4.65 1.28
CA ARG A 263 -16.69 4.98 -0.09
C ARG A 263 -16.31 3.75 -0.91
N HIS A 264 -15.75 2.71 -0.29
CA HIS A 264 -15.43 1.46 -0.97
C HIS A 264 -16.70 0.71 -1.36
N ALA A 265 -17.69 0.67 -0.46
CA ALA A 265 -19.01 0.11 -0.76
C ALA A 265 -19.67 0.84 -1.94
N ILE A 266 -19.65 2.17 -1.93
CA ILE A 266 -20.18 3.00 -3.03
C ILE A 266 -19.48 2.66 -4.34
N PHE A 267 -18.15 2.63 -4.33
CA PHE A 267 -17.34 2.30 -5.51
C PHE A 267 -17.63 0.88 -6.05
N ALA A 268 -17.78 -0.12 -5.18
CA ALA A 268 -18.18 -1.47 -5.57
C ALA A 268 -19.59 -1.48 -6.17
N ALA A 269 -20.57 -0.91 -5.47
CA ALA A 269 -21.96 -0.89 -5.90
C ALA A 269 -22.14 -0.19 -7.26
N THR A 270 -21.52 0.97 -7.45
CA THR A 270 -21.57 1.70 -8.74
C THR A 270 -21.10 0.84 -9.90
N ARG A 271 -20.02 0.07 -9.71
CA ARG A 271 -19.47 -0.82 -10.74
C ARG A 271 -20.43 -1.97 -11.07
N TYR A 272 -21.11 -2.55 -10.09
CA TYR A 272 -22.11 -3.60 -10.32
C TYR A 272 -23.38 -3.05 -10.98
N LEU A 273 -23.92 -1.93 -10.51
CA LEU A 273 -25.10 -1.28 -11.09
C LEU A 273 -24.85 -0.86 -12.54
N LYS A 274 -23.65 -0.36 -12.87
CA LYS A 274 -23.24 -0.03 -14.25
C LYS A 274 -23.24 -1.25 -15.18
N ARG A 275 -23.10 -2.47 -14.65
CA ARG A 275 -23.21 -3.74 -15.38
C ARG A 275 -24.64 -4.29 -15.43
N GLY A 276 -25.61 -3.59 -14.84
CA GLY A 276 -27.03 -3.98 -14.85
C GLY A 276 -27.42 -5.00 -13.78
N TYR A 277 -26.56 -5.23 -12.78
CA TYR A 277 -26.93 -6.08 -11.63
C TYR A 277 -27.86 -5.36 -10.68
N THR A 278 -28.76 -6.11 -10.06
CA THR A 278 -29.54 -5.65 -8.90
C THR A 278 -28.79 -6.04 -7.63
N LEU A 279 -28.59 -5.07 -6.75
CA LEU A 279 -27.85 -5.25 -5.50
C LEU A 279 -28.80 -5.23 -4.30
N VAL A 280 -28.54 -6.12 -3.36
CA VAL A 280 -29.07 -6.01 -2.00
C VAL A 280 -27.93 -5.65 -1.05
N ALA A 281 -28.27 -4.94 0.01
CA ALA A 281 -27.33 -4.52 1.03
C ALA A 281 -27.85 -4.86 2.42
N GLU A 282 -26.95 -5.37 3.25
CA GLU A 282 -27.05 -5.32 4.71
C GLU A 282 -26.23 -4.12 5.18
N ILE A 283 -26.89 -3.16 5.83
CA ILE A 283 -26.27 -1.92 6.25
C ILE A 283 -26.44 -1.72 7.75
N GLU A 284 -25.32 -1.46 8.41
CA GLU A 284 -25.30 -1.00 9.79
C GLU A 284 -25.34 0.53 9.83
N LEU A 285 -26.49 1.09 10.21
CA LEU A 285 -26.81 2.52 10.14
C LEU A 285 -27.41 3.08 11.43
N ARG A 286 -27.45 4.41 11.53
CA ARG A 286 -28.19 5.17 12.55
C ARG A 286 -28.59 6.54 12.00
N PRO A 287 -29.51 7.29 12.65
CA PRO A 287 -29.77 8.67 12.27
C PRO A 287 -28.49 9.51 12.30
N ALA A 288 -28.27 10.34 11.28
CA ALA A 288 -27.15 11.26 11.21
C ALA A 288 -27.20 12.27 12.38
N ASP A 289 -26.04 12.74 12.82
CA ASP A 289 -25.88 13.65 13.97
C ASP A 289 -26.50 13.13 15.29
N SER A 290 -26.70 11.82 15.42
CA SER A 290 -27.23 11.18 16.62
C SER A 290 -26.19 10.33 17.36
N ASN A 291 -26.46 10.09 18.65
CA ASN A 291 -25.72 9.14 19.48
C ASN A 291 -26.49 7.82 19.67
N GLU A 292 -27.48 7.57 18.82
CA GLU A 292 -28.24 6.33 18.86
C GLU A 292 -27.35 5.14 18.51
N ALA A 293 -27.74 3.96 18.99
CA ALA A 293 -27.04 2.73 18.65
C ALA A 293 -27.22 2.46 17.15
N PHE A 294 -26.18 1.92 16.52
CA PHE A 294 -26.31 1.42 15.17
C PHE A 294 -27.25 0.22 15.15
N GLU A 295 -28.09 0.17 14.13
CA GLU A 295 -28.98 -0.93 13.83
C GLU A 295 -28.71 -1.46 12.43
N THR A 296 -29.01 -2.75 12.23
CA THR A 296 -28.89 -3.38 10.92
C THR A 296 -30.20 -3.26 10.17
N ARG A 297 -30.11 -2.83 8.90
CA ARG A 297 -31.22 -2.81 7.93
C ARG A 297 -30.81 -3.58 6.68
N PHE A 298 -31.81 -4.16 6.02
CA PHE A 298 -31.63 -4.93 4.79
C PHE A 298 -32.50 -4.31 3.72
N GLY A 299 -32.00 -4.18 2.49
CA GLY A 299 -32.80 -3.65 1.41
C GLY A 299 -32.13 -3.75 0.05
N THR A 300 -32.89 -3.42 -0.98
CA THR A 300 -32.37 -3.32 -2.36
C THR A 300 -31.79 -1.94 -2.58
N ILE A 301 -30.58 -1.85 -3.15
CA ILE A 301 -30.02 -0.56 -3.56
C ILE A 301 -30.75 -0.10 -4.82
N THR A 302 -31.54 0.96 -4.68
CA THR A 302 -32.34 1.54 -5.77
C THR A 302 -31.59 2.64 -6.52
N ASP A 303 -30.71 3.36 -5.83
CA ASP A 303 -29.87 4.41 -6.43
C ASP A 303 -28.55 4.61 -5.67
N VAL A 304 -27.56 5.20 -6.35
CA VAL A 304 -26.24 5.56 -5.80
C VAL A 304 -25.85 6.98 -6.21
N THR A 305 -25.67 7.84 -5.22
CA THR A 305 -25.11 9.19 -5.39
C THR A 305 -23.58 9.11 -5.24
N GLN A 306 -22.81 9.47 -6.28
CA GLN A 306 -21.34 9.40 -6.24
C GLN A 306 -20.66 10.24 -7.33
N GLY A 307 -19.40 10.63 -7.06
CA GLY A 307 -18.53 11.38 -8.00
C GLY A 307 -17.27 10.64 -8.47
N LEU A 308 -17.09 9.38 -8.09
CA LEU A 308 -15.88 8.57 -8.30
C LEU A 308 -15.75 8.06 -9.74
N VAL A 309 -16.84 7.54 -10.33
CA VAL A 309 -16.88 6.84 -11.64
C VAL A 309 -17.87 7.56 -12.57
N LYS A 310 -17.60 7.60 -13.88
CA LYS A 310 -18.58 8.15 -14.84
C LYS A 310 -19.69 7.14 -15.19
N PRO A 311 -20.96 7.56 -15.34
CA PRO A 311 -21.47 8.91 -15.09
C PRO A 311 -21.56 9.23 -13.59
N THR A 312 -21.27 10.48 -13.23
CA THR A 312 -21.39 10.97 -11.84
C THR A 312 -22.84 11.38 -11.56
N THR A 313 -23.30 11.16 -10.34
CA THR A 313 -24.69 11.42 -9.89
C THR A 313 -24.76 12.40 -8.73
N ASN A 314 -23.62 12.76 -8.13
CA ASN A 314 -23.55 13.72 -7.05
C ASN A 314 -23.75 15.16 -7.50
N SER A 315 -24.34 15.98 -6.63
CA SER A 315 -24.41 17.43 -6.77
C SER A 315 -23.32 18.13 -5.95
N ILE A 316 -22.89 17.51 -4.85
CA ILE A 316 -21.82 18.03 -3.98
C ILE A 316 -20.56 17.15 -4.18
N PRO A 317 -19.36 17.74 -4.32
CA PRO A 317 -18.13 17.00 -4.67
C PRO A 317 -17.79 15.76 -3.84
N ILE A 318 -18.08 15.79 -2.54
CA ILE A 318 -17.74 14.70 -1.59
C ILE A 318 -18.95 13.83 -1.23
N GLU A 319 -20.11 14.08 -1.84
CA GLU A 319 -21.36 13.35 -1.61
C GLU A 319 -21.23 11.91 -2.06
N ASN A 320 -21.58 10.99 -1.16
CA ASN A 320 -21.63 9.58 -1.42
C ASN A 320 -22.81 9.02 -0.63
N ALA A 321 -23.79 8.44 -1.31
CA ALA A 321 -25.00 7.95 -0.67
C ALA A 321 -25.59 6.73 -1.38
N PHE A 322 -26.26 5.90 -0.59
CA PHE A 322 -27.18 4.88 -1.07
C PHE A 322 -28.61 5.33 -0.87
N LEU A 323 -29.45 5.04 -1.86
CA LEU A 323 -30.90 4.95 -1.66
C LEU A 323 -31.29 3.48 -1.59
N ILE A 324 -31.98 3.10 -0.51
CA ILE A 324 -32.24 1.70 -0.17
C ILE A 324 -33.72 1.50 0.07
N ASP A 325 -34.31 0.53 -0.62
CA ASP A 325 -35.67 0.06 -0.35
C ASP A 325 -35.61 -1.13 0.61
N ASP A 326 -36.03 -0.94 1.86
CA ASP A 326 -36.11 -2.02 2.85
C ASP A 326 -37.44 -2.79 2.82
N GLY A 327 -38.31 -2.47 1.86
CA GLY A 327 -39.66 -3.01 1.70
C GLY A 327 -40.73 -2.26 2.49
N THR A 328 -40.35 -1.32 3.36
CA THR A 328 -41.26 -0.45 4.12
C THR A 328 -41.12 1.02 3.74
N GLU A 329 -39.89 1.49 3.54
CA GLU A 329 -39.57 2.85 3.12
C GLU A 329 -38.29 2.91 2.28
N GLN A 330 -38.02 4.10 1.73
CA GLN A 330 -36.77 4.40 1.03
C GLN A 330 -35.84 5.15 1.99
N LEU A 331 -34.73 4.51 2.36
CA LEU A 331 -33.72 5.05 3.25
C LEU A 331 -32.61 5.70 2.44
N SER A 332 -32.38 7.00 2.64
CA SER A 332 -31.20 7.69 2.13
C SER A 332 -30.09 7.64 3.17
N VAL A 333 -28.97 7.00 2.82
CA VAL A 333 -27.90 6.65 3.75
C VAL A 333 -26.56 7.14 3.22
N GLY A 334 -25.90 8.00 3.99
CA GLY A 334 -24.55 8.50 3.73
C GLY A 334 -23.48 7.72 4.50
N GLY A 335 -22.23 8.08 4.27
CA GLY A 335 -21.11 7.58 5.08
C GLY A 335 -20.97 8.30 6.43
N PRO A 336 -19.95 7.96 7.24
CA PRO A 336 -19.70 8.63 8.51
C PRO A 336 -19.53 10.15 8.34
N GLY A 337 -20.29 10.93 9.12
CA GLY A 337 -20.35 12.38 8.98
C GLY A 337 -21.21 12.86 7.81
N ALA A 338 -22.25 12.10 7.46
CA ALA A 338 -23.27 12.49 6.49
C ALA A 338 -23.84 13.88 6.84
N ILE A 339 -24.01 14.72 5.82
CA ILE A 339 -24.48 16.12 5.96
C ILE A 339 -25.87 16.28 5.35
N VAL A 340 -26.16 15.54 4.28
CA VAL A 340 -27.40 15.66 3.50
C VAL A 340 -28.35 14.52 3.85
N GLU A 341 -27.80 13.33 4.03
CA GLU A 341 -28.56 12.11 4.25
C GLU A 341 -29.06 12.01 5.71
N PRO A 342 -30.31 11.58 5.94
CA PRO A 342 -30.86 11.44 7.29
C PRO A 342 -30.21 10.32 8.11
N TYR A 343 -29.52 9.38 7.46
CA TYR A 343 -28.83 8.26 8.11
C TYR A 343 -27.36 8.22 7.73
N GLU A 344 -26.51 7.79 8.65
CA GLU A 344 -25.12 7.44 8.39
C GLU A 344 -24.87 5.95 8.61
N ALA A 345 -24.06 5.34 7.73
CA ALA A 345 -23.64 3.96 7.82
C ALA A 345 -22.17 3.82 8.16
N ARG A 346 -21.84 2.80 8.96
CA ARG A 346 -20.44 2.46 9.29
C ARG A 346 -19.94 1.20 8.61
N ARG A 347 -20.84 0.30 8.22
CA ARG A 347 -20.51 -0.98 7.60
C ARG A 347 -21.59 -1.38 6.61
N VAL A 348 -21.16 -1.87 5.44
CA VAL A 348 -22.05 -2.25 4.34
C VAL A 348 -21.61 -3.58 3.78
N THR A 349 -22.50 -4.56 3.73
CA THR A 349 -22.31 -5.81 2.98
C THR A 349 -23.17 -5.77 1.73
N LEU A 350 -22.55 -5.99 0.57
CA LEU A 350 -23.23 -6.01 -0.73
C LEU A 350 -23.35 -7.44 -1.23
N ASP A 351 -24.48 -7.76 -1.86
CA ASP A 351 -24.71 -9.01 -2.58
C ASP A 351 -25.51 -8.76 -3.87
N VAL A 352 -25.45 -9.69 -4.82
CA VAL A 352 -26.18 -9.64 -6.08
C VAL A 352 -27.46 -10.46 -5.97
N VAL A 353 -28.58 -9.92 -6.44
CA VAL A 353 -29.79 -10.71 -6.66
C VAL A 353 -29.56 -11.56 -7.91
N GLU A 354 -29.21 -12.84 -7.74
CA GLU A 354 -29.16 -13.78 -8.87
C GLU A 354 -30.55 -13.81 -9.54
N SER A 355 -30.59 -13.65 -10.86
CA SER A 355 -31.80 -13.51 -11.67
C SER A 355 -32.69 -14.76 -11.72
N SER A 356 -32.48 -15.74 -10.85
CA SER A 356 -33.36 -16.91 -10.68
C SER A 356 -34.27 -16.75 -9.46
N GLY A 357 -35.22 -15.81 -9.54
CA GLY A 357 -36.52 -15.89 -8.87
C GLY A 357 -36.55 -15.97 -7.34
N GLN A 358 -35.47 -15.63 -6.63
CA GLN A 358 -35.48 -15.59 -5.18
C GLN A 358 -35.91 -14.22 -4.68
N SER A 359 -36.89 -14.23 -3.78
CA SER A 359 -37.41 -13.04 -3.14
C SER A 359 -36.40 -12.47 -2.13
N VAL A 360 -36.42 -11.16 -1.88
CA VAL A 360 -35.57 -10.48 -0.87
C VAL A 360 -35.53 -11.23 0.48
N PRO A 361 -36.64 -11.79 1.00
CA PRO A 361 -36.62 -12.65 2.20
C PRO A 361 -35.76 -13.93 2.11
N GLU A 362 -35.63 -14.54 0.93
CA GLU A 362 -34.85 -15.76 0.74
C GLU A 362 -33.34 -15.49 0.68
N LEU A 363 -32.94 -14.31 0.19
CA LEU A 363 -31.56 -13.81 0.29
C LEU A 363 -31.19 -13.47 1.75
N ILE A 364 -32.12 -12.84 2.50
CA ILE A 364 -31.96 -12.58 3.95
C ILE A 364 -31.76 -13.89 4.73
N ALA A 365 -32.51 -14.95 4.41
CA ALA A 365 -32.40 -16.25 5.09
C ALA A 365 -31.07 -16.99 4.82
N ARG A 366 -30.35 -16.68 3.74
CA ARG A 366 -29.01 -17.25 3.45
C ARG A 366 -27.90 -16.60 4.28
N SER A 367 -28.03 -15.31 4.64
CA SER A 367 -27.07 -14.63 5.52
C SER A 367 -27.06 -15.26 6.92
N ASP A 368 -28.23 -15.61 7.46
CA ASP A 368 -28.36 -16.33 8.73
C ASP A 368 -27.69 -17.72 8.74
N ALA A 369 -27.54 -18.35 7.57
CA ALA A 369 -26.84 -19.64 7.43
C ALA A 369 -25.31 -19.50 7.36
N LEU A 370 -24.77 -18.32 7.03
CA LEU A 370 -23.33 -18.01 7.07
C LEU A 370 -22.84 -17.69 8.50
N ASN A 371 -23.76 -17.45 9.43
CA ASN A 371 -23.49 -17.21 10.85
C ASN A 371 -23.60 -18.47 11.75
N ARG A 372 -23.46 -19.69 11.18
CA ARG A 372 -23.38 -20.95 11.93
C ARG A 372 -22.08 -21.70 11.75
#